data_AF-A0A7S3V2L1-F1
#
_entry.id   AF-A0A7S3V2L1-F1
#
_cell.length_a   1.000
_cell.length_b   1.000
_cell.length_c   1.000
_cell.angle_alpha   90.00
_cell.angle_beta   90.00
_cell.angle_gamma   90.00
#
_symmetry.space_group_name_H-M   'P 1'
#
loop_
_entity.id
_entity.type
_entity.pdbx_description
1 polymer ?
#
loop_
_entity_poly.entity_id
_entity_poly.type
_entity_poly.pdbx_seq_one_letter_code
_entity_poly.pdbx_strand_id
1 'polypeptide(L)'
;MRCLENSLKFLGLLGIERNRYRFRYHSQYRYKPSYQYSNSYLQAKPYSQKSEKMALHEEAVKKAAATLGRDVLSLDSLRKNSFQCIREAIGNAQVVMLGESSHGTEEFYAFRRDLTVALVEQGGFNAVLCEGDFPPFFELNKYIGATKRKEEDSEEKSEKSLENKGKKNVETSEDLQAMKDLHARFPQWMWHNQPFRELIGMLKSHNAKASVTVPTCLLGLDIYSLFRSADEVVKYLKTADPDLAKVAIANYSTLNCFRDDPHEYTYCLHHGTVEPQAVQVAQVLQEILKKQLQLENQAYNGDAFFSGAENAHVVQAAEQYYRKSFMGGTVTWNLRDTAMADFVSHAIAYVERRNPGTRARIVIWAHNSHIGDSAATEHTLRREYNLGRLLRQRFSIENTFSLGFSTDTGTVRAATSWGAPDKVMDLIPSLSGSHGDLFHKVAECTGKKNFGFFMRGNGSFSRVVSAESNKILGVPRLQRFIGVQYVKHSERMSHYSECKINEQYDMLVHMDETSAVRRIQIDQAESAAEKNKNSLDSSYRKWDKFAEEMESDDDEYSPNETGPWG
;
A
#
# COMPACT_ATOMS: atom_id res chain seq x y z
N MET A 1 4.88 7.82 43.27
CA MET A 1 4.17 7.42 44.50
C MET A 1 3.18 8.46 45.02
N ARG A 2 3.40 9.78 44.90
CA ARG A 2 2.35 10.80 45.19
C ARG A 2 1.36 11.11 44.03
N CYS A 3 1.62 10.64 42.81
CA CYS A 3 0.64 10.70 41.70
C CYS A 3 -0.36 9.54 41.67
N LEU A 4 -0.24 8.55 42.55
CA LEU A 4 -1.14 7.37 42.62
C LEU A 4 -2.32 7.56 43.59
N GLU A 5 -2.29 8.58 44.45
CA GLU A 5 -3.38 8.86 45.41
C GLU A 5 -4.51 9.70 44.82
N ASN A 6 -4.28 10.48 43.76
CA ASN A 6 -5.33 11.32 43.15
C ASN A 6 -6.20 10.56 42.13
N SER A 7 -5.71 9.46 41.54
CA SER A 7 -6.50 8.65 40.60
C SER A 7 -7.52 7.72 41.27
N LEU A 8 -7.41 7.49 42.58
CA LEU A 8 -8.31 6.59 43.33
C LEU A 8 -9.53 7.30 43.94
N LYS A 9 -9.62 8.62 43.87
CA LYS A 9 -10.82 9.37 44.31
C LYS A 9 -11.90 9.54 43.24
N PHE A 10 -11.60 9.25 41.97
CA PHE A 10 -12.58 9.38 40.88
C PHE A 10 -13.36 8.09 40.57
N LEU A 11 -12.92 6.94 41.09
CA LEU A 11 -13.57 5.63 40.88
C LEU A 11 -14.66 5.29 41.91
N GLY A 12 -15.04 6.25 42.77
CA GLY A 12 -16.09 6.09 43.78
C GLY A 12 -17.51 6.44 43.35
N LEU A 13 -17.74 6.89 42.11
CA LEU A 13 -19.03 7.42 41.66
C LEU A 13 -19.78 6.56 40.63
N LEU A 14 -19.29 5.37 40.29
CA LEU A 14 -20.02 4.42 39.45
C LEU A 14 -20.14 3.10 40.18
N GLY A 15 -21.29 2.91 40.85
CA GLY A 15 -21.66 1.70 41.59
C GLY A 15 -21.74 0.47 40.70
N ILE A 16 -20.60 -0.15 40.42
CA ILE A 16 -20.49 -1.44 39.76
C ILE A 16 -20.03 -2.46 40.80
N GLU A 17 -20.95 -3.34 41.19
CA GLU A 17 -20.69 -4.46 42.08
C GLU A 17 -19.61 -5.40 41.51
N ARG A 18 -18.61 -5.71 42.33
CA ARG A 18 -17.54 -6.68 42.05
C ARG A 18 -18.10 -8.10 42.03
N ASN A 19 -18.41 -8.64 40.85
CA ASN A 19 -18.53 -10.09 40.69
C ASN A 19 -17.13 -10.74 40.62
N ARG A 20 -16.81 -11.49 41.68
CA ARG A 20 -15.59 -12.29 41.83
C ARG A 20 -15.60 -13.47 40.85
N TYR A 21 -14.82 -13.40 39.78
CA TYR A 21 -14.41 -14.61 39.06
C TYR A 21 -13.14 -15.19 39.71
N ARG A 22 -13.31 -16.29 40.46
CA ARG A 22 -12.21 -17.16 40.90
C ARG A 22 -11.76 -18.01 39.71
N PHE A 23 -10.61 -17.70 39.12
CA PHE A 23 -9.92 -18.64 38.25
C PHE A 23 -9.26 -19.73 39.11
N ARG A 24 -9.81 -20.95 39.07
CA ARG A 24 -9.12 -22.15 39.54
C ARG A 24 -8.10 -22.56 38.47
N TYR A 25 -6.82 -22.53 38.82
CA TYR A 25 -5.78 -23.21 38.08
C TYR A 25 -6.06 -24.73 38.08
N HIS A 26 -6.15 -25.33 36.89
CA HIS A 26 -6.01 -26.78 36.71
C HIS A 26 -4.73 -27.03 35.92
N SER A 27 -3.65 -27.27 36.68
CA SER A 27 -2.34 -27.65 36.17
C SER A 27 -2.28 -29.18 35.99
N GLN A 28 -2.83 -29.74 34.92
CA GLN A 28 -2.49 -31.11 34.51
C GLN A 28 -2.63 -31.31 33.00
N TYR A 29 -1.63 -30.87 32.23
CA TYR A 29 -1.25 -31.57 31.00
C TYR A 29 0.27 -31.53 30.86
N ARG A 30 0.92 -32.59 31.38
CA ARG A 30 2.32 -32.90 31.07
C ARG A 30 2.39 -33.27 29.59
N TYR A 31 2.99 -32.39 28.80
CA TYR A 31 3.40 -32.70 27.42
C TYR A 31 4.54 -33.73 27.48
N LYS A 32 4.27 -34.98 27.11
CA LYS A 32 5.31 -35.98 26.80
C LYS A 32 5.60 -35.91 25.30
N PRO A 33 6.84 -35.65 24.86
CA PRO A 33 7.19 -35.82 23.46
C PRO A 33 7.47 -37.32 23.23
N SER A 34 6.51 -38.03 22.63
CA SER A 34 6.74 -39.36 22.08
C SER A 34 6.24 -39.42 20.64
N TYR A 35 7.04 -38.85 19.73
CA TYR A 35 7.04 -39.26 18.34
C TYR A 35 8.34 -40.04 18.11
N GLN A 36 8.29 -41.34 18.41
CA GLN A 36 9.22 -42.29 17.83
C GLN A 36 8.90 -42.37 16.35
N TYR A 37 9.85 -42.00 15.50
CA TYR A 37 9.85 -42.39 14.11
C TYR A 37 9.91 -43.92 14.05
N SER A 38 8.78 -44.55 13.71
CA SER A 38 8.80 -45.93 13.21
C SER A 38 9.35 -45.89 11.79
N ASN A 39 10.64 -46.18 11.65
CA ASN A 39 11.25 -46.60 10.38
C ASN A 39 10.64 -47.95 9.97
N SER A 40 9.57 -47.94 9.18
CA SER A 40 9.17 -49.11 8.40
C SER A 40 8.42 -48.68 7.14
N TYR A 41 8.87 -49.20 6.00
CA TYR A 41 8.36 -49.03 4.63
C TYR A 41 8.83 -47.82 3.80
N LEU A 42 10.16 -47.68 3.68
CA LEU A 42 10.76 -47.32 2.38
C LEU A 42 11.07 -48.61 1.62
N GLN A 43 10.05 -49.22 1.02
CA GLN A 43 10.29 -50.03 -0.17
C GLN A 43 10.34 -49.08 -1.35
N ALA A 44 11.55 -48.89 -1.90
CA ALA A 44 11.75 -48.15 -3.14
C ALA A 44 10.90 -48.78 -4.25
N LYS A 45 9.87 -48.05 -4.72
CA LYS A 45 9.19 -48.38 -5.97
C LYS A 45 10.22 -48.29 -7.12
N PRO A 46 10.17 -49.18 -8.11
CA PRO A 46 11.18 -49.26 -9.16
C PRO A 46 11.27 -47.94 -9.94
N TYR A 47 12.49 -47.57 -10.29
CA TYR A 47 12.88 -46.33 -10.97
C TYR A 47 12.09 -46.07 -12.27
N SER A 48 11.58 -47.13 -12.93
CA SER A 48 10.78 -47.04 -14.17
C SER A 48 9.39 -46.42 -14.01
N GLN A 49 8.70 -46.61 -12.88
CA GLN A 49 7.37 -46.01 -12.66
C GLN A 49 7.45 -44.52 -12.37
N LYS A 50 8.59 -44.02 -11.88
CA LYS A 50 8.81 -42.59 -11.63
C LYS A 50 9.07 -41.85 -12.94
N SER A 51 9.82 -42.43 -13.88
CA SER A 51 10.06 -41.86 -15.21
C SER A 51 8.79 -41.82 -16.06
N GLU A 52 7.97 -42.87 -16.04
CA GLU A 52 6.69 -42.88 -16.78
C GLU A 52 5.69 -41.84 -16.24
N LYS A 53 5.57 -41.73 -14.91
CA LYS A 53 4.71 -40.70 -14.29
C LYS A 53 5.19 -39.27 -14.57
N MET A 54 6.51 -39.05 -14.61
CA MET A 54 7.08 -37.76 -14.99
C MET A 54 6.80 -37.43 -16.45
N ALA A 55 6.95 -38.39 -17.37
CA ALA A 55 6.64 -38.20 -18.79
C ALA A 55 5.16 -37.88 -19.02
N LEU A 56 4.25 -38.61 -18.38
CA LEU A 56 2.80 -38.34 -18.43
C LEU A 56 2.44 -36.97 -17.86
N HIS A 57 3.13 -36.54 -16.79
CA HIS A 57 2.93 -35.21 -16.23
C HIS A 57 3.42 -34.11 -17.19
N GLU A 58 4.60 -34.29 -17.80
CA GLU A 58 5.16 -33.34 -18.76
C GLU A 58 4.27 -33.20 -20.00
N GLU A 59 3.75 -34.31 -20.53
CA GLU A 59 2.81 -34.30 -21.65
C GLU A 59 1.49 -33.59 -21.29
N ALA A 60 0.97 -33.82 -20.07
CA ALA A 60 -0.22 -33.13 -19.59
C ALA A 60 0.00 -31.61 -19.47
N VAL A 61 1.18 -31.17 -19.00
CA VAL A 61 1.51 -29.74 -18.91
C VAL A 61 1.68 -29.13 -20.30
N LYS A 62 2.33 -29.82 -21.25
CA LYS A 62 2.44 -29.36 -22.65
C LYS A 62 1.07 -29.19 -23.30
N LYS A 63 0.16 -30.15 -23.08
CA LYS A 63 -1.23 -30.05 -23.55
C LYS A 63 -1.97 -28.88 -22.90
N ALA A 64 -1.79 -28.67 -21.59
CA ALA A 64 -2.39 -27.54 -20.89
C ALA A 64 -1.87 -26.19 -21.43
N ALA A 65 -0.56 -26.07 -21.65
CA ALA A 65 0.07 -24.90 -22.23
C ALA A 65 -0.43 -24.63 -23.66
N ALA A 66 -0.52 -25.66 -24.50
CA ALA A 66 -1.05 -25.52 -25.86
C ALA A 66 -2.53 -25.09 -25.90
N THR A 67 -3.35 -25.57 -24.96
CA THR A 67 -4.74 -25.13 -24.80
C THR A 67 -4.80 -23.66 -24.40
N LEU A 68 -4.08 -23.27 -23.34
CA LEU A 68 -4.05 -21.89 -22.87
C LEU A 68 -3.49 -20.93 -23.93
N GLY A 69 -2.47 -21.36 -24.67
CA GLY A 69 -1.81 -20.57 -25.72
C GLY A 69 -2.71 -20.14 -26.89
N ARG A 70 -3.87 -20.77 -27.06
CA ARG A 70 -4.90 -20.36 -28.03
C ARG A 70 -5.66 -19.11 -27.59
N ASP A 71 -5.76 -18.90 -26.28
CA ASP A 71 -6.57 -17.83 -25.67
C ASP A 71 -5.72 -16.60 -25.28
N VAL A 72 -4.39 -16.70 -25.32
CA VAL A 72 -3.51 -15.58 -24.93
C VAL A 72 -3.35 -14.52 -26.01
N LEU A 73 -3.37 -13.27 -25.59
CA LEU A 73 -3.13 -12.08 -26.39
C LEU A 73 -1.71 -11.56 -26.15
N SER A 74 -0.97 -11.20 -27.21
CA SER A 74 0.34 -10.58 -27.03
C SER A 74 0.24 -9.23 -26.32
N LEU A 75 1.28 -8.83 -25.61
CA LEU A 75 1.35 -7.50 -24.97
C LEU A 75 1.12 -6.36 -25.96
N ASP A 76 1.65 -6.47 -27.18
CA ASP A 76 1.41 -5.47 -28.22
C ASP A 76 -0.07 -5.36 -28.56
N SER A 77 -0.77 -6.50 -28.66
CA SER A 77 -2.21 -6.52 -28.89
C SER A 77 -2.99 -5.91 -27.73
N LEU A 78 -2.54 -6.14 -26.50
CA LEU A 78 -3.14 -5.53 -25.31
C LEU A 78 -2.90 -4.03 -25.23
N ARG A 79 -1.74 -3.53 -25.69
CA ARG A 79 -1.36 -2.11 -25.69
C ARG A 79 -2.00 -1.29 -26.81
N LYS A 80 -2.48 -1.92 -27.90
CA LYS A 80 -3.14 -1.25 -29.03
C LYS A 80 -4.25 -0.31 -28.57
N ASN A 81 -4.36 0.83 -29.25
CA ASN A 81 -5.38 1.86 -29.01
C ASN A 81 -5.48 2.23 -27.52
N SER A 82 -4.33 2.49 -26.88
CA SER A 82 -4.27 2.84 -25.44
C SER A 82 -5.02 1.84 -24.56
N PHE A 83 -4.69 0.55 -24.70
CA PHE A 83 -5.31 -0.52 -23.92
C PHE A 83 -6.83 -0.65 -24.09
N GLN A 84 -7.38 -0.34 -25.27
CA GLN A 84 -8.82 -0.43 -25.55
C GLN A 84 -9.43 -1.75 -25.08
N CYS A 85 -8.80 -2.89 -25.39
CA CYS A 85 -9.30 -4.20 -25.00
C CYS A 85 -9.40 -4.39 -23.47
N ILE A 86 -8.45 -3.85 -22.70
CA ILE A 86 -8.48 -3.91 -21.23
C ILE A 86 -9.55 -2.95 -20.69
N ARG A 87 -9.66 -1.75 -21.26
CA ARG A 87 -10.71 -0.77 -20.88
C ARG A 87 -12.11 -1.32 -21.11
N GLU A 88 -12.33 -2.01 -22.23
CA GLU A 88 -13.58 -2.71 -22.53
C GLU A 88 -13.87 -3.83 -21.52
N ALA A 89 -12.86 -4.62 -21.14
CA ALA A 89 -13.01 -5.66 -20.11
C ALA A 89 -13.33 -5.09 -18.72
N ILE A 90 -12.73 -3.95 -18.36
CA ILE A 90 -13.02 -3.22 -17.12
C ILE A 90 -14.46 -2.70 -17.12
N GLY A 91 -14.93 -2.19 -18.26
CA GLY A 91 -16.28 -1.64 -18.41
C GLY A 91 -16.53 -0.49 -17.44
N ASN A 92 -17.62 -0.61 -16.67
CA ASN A 92 -18.05 0.41 -15.70
C ASN A 92 -17.53 0.15 -14.27
N ALA A 93 -16.54 -0.74 -14.09
CA ALA A 93 -15.99 -1.01 -12.76
C ALA A 93 -15.52 0.29 -12.09
N GLN A 94 -15.89 0.44 -10.82
CA GLN A 94 -15.54 1.60 -10.02
C GLN A 94 -14.11 1.51 -9.51
N VAL A 95 -13.66 0.30 -9.15
CA VAL A 95 -12.34 0.07 -8.56
C VAL A 95 -11.55 -0.92 -9.42
N VAL A 96 -10.41 -0.48 -9.94
CA VAL A 96 -9.47 -1.31 -10.70
C VAL A 96 -8.22 -1.52 -9.86
N MET A 97 -7.88 -2.76 -9.56
CA MET A 97 -6.70 -3.12 -8.80
C MET A 97 -5.63 -3.69 -9.73
N LEU A 98 -4.48 -3.04 -9.77
CA LEU A 98 -3.31 -3.40 -10.57
C LEU A 98 -2.23 -3.98 -9.66
N GLY A 99 -2.08 -5.30 -9.75
CA GLY A 99 -1.11 -6.08 -9.01
C GLY A 99 0.32 -5.89 -9.48
N GLU A 100 1.21 -6.64 -8.87
CA GLU A 100 2.55 -6.94 -9.39
C GLU A 100 3.07 -8.20 -8.69
N SER A 101 3.85 -9.02 -9.40
CA SER A 101 4.42 -10.25 -8.82
C SER A 101 5.70 -9.97 -8.02
N SER A 102 6.28 -8.79 -8.21
CA SER A 102 7.35 -8.26 -7.40
C SER A 102 7.30 -6.74 -7.26
N HIS A 103 7.79 -6.17 -6.15
CA HIS A 103 7.97 -4.72 -6.02
C HIS A 103 9.20 -4.17 -6.76
N GLY A 104 9.97 -5.02 -7.42
CA GLY A 104 11.31 -4.73 -7.92
C GLY A 104 11.51 -4.91 -9.42
N THR A 105 10.43 -4.97 -10.21
CA THR A 105 10.47 -5.32 -11.64
C THR A 105 10.04 -4.14 -12.53
N GLU A 106 10.92 -3.69 -13.43
CA GLU A 106 10.73 -2.53 -14.31
C GLU A 106 9.46 -2.63 -15.16
N GLU A 107 9.25 -3.79 -15.78
CA GLU A 107 8.18 -3.98 -16.76
C GLU A 107 6.78 -3.97 -16.13
N PHE A 108 6.66 -4.39 -14.87
CA PHE A 108 5.41 -4.30 -14.11
C PHE A 108 5.05 -2.83 -13.84
N TYR A 109 6.00 -2.02 -13.37
CA TYR A 109 5.75 -0.58 -13.20
C TYR A 109 5.43 0.10 -14.52
N ALA A 110 6.17 -0.19 -15.59
CA ALA A 110 5.94 0.42 -16.90
C ALA A 110 4.54 0.08 -17.45
N PHE A 111 4.11 -1.19 -17.35
CA PHE A 111 2.77 -1.59 -17.77
C PHE A 111 1.68 -0.93 -16.92
N ARG A 112 1.84 -0.91 -15.58
CA ARG A 112 0.89 -0.25 -14.69
C ARG A 112 0.79 1.23 -14.99
N ARG A 113 1.91 1.93 -15.18
CA ARG A 113 1.95 3.36 -15.58
C ARG A 113 1.14 3.59 -16.84
N ASP A 114 1.47 2.88 -17.91
CA ASP A 114 0.85 3.12 -19.22
C ASP A 114 -0.66 2.82 -19.19
N LEU A 115 -1.07 1.76 -18.49
CA LEU A 115 -2.48 1.42 -18.30
C LEU A 115 -3.19 2.46 -17.44
N THR A 116 -2.59 2.92 -16.33
CA THR A 116 -3.17 3.95 -15.46
C THR A 116 -3.40 5.25 -16.22
N VAL A 117 -2.44 5.69 -17.04
CA VAL A 117 -2.61 6.88 -17.88
C VAL A 117 -3.78 6.70 -18.86
N ALA A 118 -3.89 5.55 -19.52
CA ALA A 118 -5.02 5.27 -20.41
C ALA A 118 -6.38 5.24 -19.66
N LEU A 119 -6.41 4.72 -18.43
CA LEU A 119 -7.60 4.71 -17.60
C LEU A 119 -8.01 6.11 -17.14
N VAL A 120 -7.04 6.95 -16.77
CA VAL A 120 -7.30 8.34 -16.38
C VAL A 120 -7.77 9.16 -17.58
N GLU A 121 -7.03 9.12 -18.68
CA GLU A 121 -7.31 9.97 -19.85
C GLU A 121 -8.55 9.57 -20.64
N GLN A 122 -8.86 8.27 -20.70
CA GLN A 122 -9.92 7.75 -21.58
C GLN A 122 -10.97 6.92 -20.83
N GLY A 123 -10.66 6.45 -19.62
CA GLY A 123 -11.56 5.61 -18.81
C GLY A 123 -12.30 6.38 -17.71
N GLY A 124 -12.06 7.68 -17.54
CA GLY A 124 -12.72 8.50 -16.52
C GLY A 124 -12.31 8.16 -15.08
N PHE A 125 -11.14 7.53 -14.89
CA PHE A 125 -10.56 7.31 -13.57
C PHE A 125 -9.99 8.62 -13.03
N ASN A 126 -10.32 8.96 -11.78
CA ASN A 126 -10.03 10.26 -11.17
C ASN A 126 -9.30 10.14 -9.82
N ALA A 127 -8.90 8.93 -9.42
CA ALA A 127 -7.96 8.72 -8.34
C ALA A 127 -7.06 7.50 -8.59
N VAL A 128 -5.81 7.63 -8.16
CA VAL A 128 -4.82 6.56 -8.11
C VAL A 128 -4.40 6.39 -6.65
N LEU A 129 -4.58 5.20 -6.09
CA LEU A 129 -4.15 4.85 -4.74
C LEU A 129 -2.97 3.89 -4.83
N CYS A 130 -1.93 4.10 -4.05
CA CYS A 130 -0.75 3.24 -4.03
C CYS A 130 -0.54 2.63 -2.64
N GLU A 131 -0.01 1.40 -2.59
CA GLU A 131 0.47 0.71 -1.39
C GLU A 131 1.71 1.42 -0.81
N GLY A 132 1.50 2.63 -0.31
CA GLY A 132 2.51 3.50 0.25
C GLY A 132 1.93 4.39 1.32
N ASP A 133 2.83 4.97 2.12
CA ASP A 133 2.50 5.80 3.27
C ASP A 133 1.67 7.03 2.84
N PHE A 134 0.54 7.28 3.52
CA PHE A 134 -0.38 8.37 3.15
C PHE A 134 0.28 9.77 3.10
N PRO A 135 1.02 10.26 4.13
CA PRO A 135 1.53 11.63 4.11
C PRO A 135 2.43 12.00 2.91
N PRO A 136 3.49 11.23 2.54
CA PRO A 136 4.30 11.58 1.37
C PRO A 136 3.51 11.54 0.06
N PHE A 137 2.56 10.62 -0.08
CA PHE A 137 1.69 10.59 -1.25
C PHE A 137 0.73 11.78 -1.28
N PHE A 138 0.23 12.25 -0.14
CA PHE A 138 -0.62 13.43 -0.08
C PHE A 138 0.13 14.72 -0.42
N GLU A 139 1.42 14.84 -0.07
CA GLU A 139 2.25 15.94 -0.57
C GLU A 139 2.47 15.85 -2.09
N LEU A 140 2.68 14.64 -2.61
CA LEU A 140 2.78 14.41 -4.05
C LEU A 140 1.45 14.70 -4.79
N ASN A 141 0.30 14.43 -4.16
CA ASN A 141 -1.02 14.81 -4.64
C ASN A 141 -1.13 16.32 -4.87
N LYS A 142 -0.68 17.12 -3.89
CA LYS A 142 -0.66 18.59 -4.00
C LYS A 142 0.24 19.03 -5.15
N TYR A 143 1.40 18.39 -5.31
CA TYR A 143 2.32 18.68 -6.41
C TYR A 143 1.71 18.41 -7.79
N ILE A 144 1.06 17.26 -8.00
CA ILE A 144 0.43 16.94 -9.30
C ILE A 144 -0.85 17.75 -9.55
N GLY A 145 -1.50 18.24 -8.48
CA GLY A 145 -2.69 19.08 -8.55
C GLY A 145 -2.39 20.57 -8.71
N ALA A 146 -1.15 20.99 -8.48
CA ALA A 146 -0.72 22.38 -8.64
C ALA A 146 -0.75 22.77 -10.12
N THR A 147 -1.82 23.45 -10.53
CA THR A 147 -1.86 24.11 -11.82
C THR A 147 -0.94 25.33 -11.74
N LYS A 148 0.07 25.42 -12.63
CA LYS A 148 0.67 26.71 -12.96
C LYS A 148 -0.44 27.52 -13.63
N ARG A 149 -1.29 28.21 -12.84
CA ARG A 149 -2.02 29.37 -13.36
C ARG A 149 -0.90 30.25 -13.89
N LYS A 150 -0.83 30.43 -15.21
CA LYS A 150 -0.08 31.56 -15.74
C LYS A 150 -0.72 32.77 -15.07
N GLU A 151 0.01 33.38 -14.16
CA GLU A 151 -0.23 34.76 -13.79
C GLU A 151 -0.06 35.56 -15.09
N GLU A 152 -1.18 35.79 -15.77
CA GLU A 152 -1.35 36.97 -16.61
C GLU A 152 -1.41 38.16 -15.65
N ASP A 153 -0.27 38.50 -15.04
CA ASP A 153 0.00 39.76 -14.32
C ASP A 153 1.49 39.78 -13.91
N SER A 154 2.37 39.87 -14.91
CA SER A 154 3.67 40.57 -14.84
C SER A 154 4.42 40.40 -16.16
N GLU A 155 3.88 40.97 -17.24
CA GLU A 155 4.72 41.43 -18.34
C GLU A 155 5.56 42.62 -17.85
N GLU A 156 6.66 42.36 -17.16
CA GLU A 156 7.91 43.12 -17.29
C GLU A 156 9.00 42.49 -16.42
N LYS A 157 10.07 42.06 -17.09
CA LYS A 157 11.41 41.65 -16.59
C LYS A 157 11.67 40.14 -16.63
N SER A 158 12.04 39.66 -17.82
CA SER A 158 13.31 38.93 -18.01
C SER A 158 13.51 38.53 -19.47
N GLU A 159 13.53 39.50 -20.39
CA GLU A 159 14.25 39.32 -21.65
C GLU A 159 15.75 39.44 -21.39
N LYS A 160 16.39 38.30 -21.06
CA LYS A 160 17.79 37.97 -21.38
C LYS A 160 18.15 36.63 -20.75
N SER A 161 17.84 35.54 -21.44
CA SER A 161 18.66 34.31 -21.51
C SER A 161 17.89 33.22 -22.27
N LEU A 162 17.68 33.46 -23.56
CA LEU A 162 17.36 32.40 -24.51
C LEU A 162 18.68 31.88 -25.09
N GLU A 163 19.25 30.87 -24.45
CA GLU A 163 20.04 29.86 -25.15
C GLU A 163 19.41 28.48 -24.93
N ASN A 164 19.06 27.87 -26.06
CA ASN A 164 18.37 26.60 -26.20
C ASN A 164 19.14 25.44 -25.55
N LYS A 165 18.73 25.03 -24.34
CA LYS A 165 18.83 23.67 -23.74
C LYS A 165 18.28 23.73 -22.31
N GLY A 166 17.03 23.33 -22.04
CA GLY A 166 16.59 23.34 -20.63
C GLY A 166 15.18 22.91 -20.26
N LYS A 167 14.17 22.96 -21.15
CA LYS A 167 12.78 22.66 -20.71
C LYS A 167 12.56 21.22 -20.22
N LYS A 168 13.23 20.23 -20.83
CA LYS A 168 13.17 18.83 -20.35
C LYS A 168 13.92 18.58 -19.04
N ASN A 169 14.91 19.40 -18.68
CA ASN A 169 15.73 19.18 -17.47
C ASN A 169 15.09 19.79 -16.21
N VAL A 170 14.31 20.86 -16.35
CA VAL A 170 13.68 21.54 -15.20
C VAL A 170 12.51 20.74 -14.63
N GLU A 171 11.60 20.24 -15.48
CA GLU A 171 10.47 19.41 -15.02
C GLU A 171 10.94 18.10 -14.38
N THR A 172 11.98 17.48 -14.94
CA THR A 172 12.59 16.30 -14.31
C THR A 172 13.20 16.59 -12.94
N SER A 173 13.66 17.81 -12.69
CA SER A 173 14.20 18.20 -11.37
C SER A 173 13.10 18.48 -10.35
N GLU A 174 11.99 19.09 -10.76
CA GLU A 174 10.82 19.33 -9.90
C GLU A 174 10.16 18.01 -9.46
N ASP A 175 9.99 17.06 -10.39
CA ASP A 175 9.41 15.74 -10.09
C ASP A 175 10.25 14.97 -9.07
N LEU A 176 11.58 15.02 -9.22
CA LEU A 176 12.52 14.39 -8.29
C LEU A 176 12.40 14.99 -6.89
N GLN A 177 12.32 16.32 -6.80
CA GLN A 177 12.17 17.01 -5.53
C GLN A 177 10.83 16.67 -4.85
N ALA A 178 9.74 16.55 -5.61
CA ALA A 178 8.43 16.17 -5.09
C ALA A 178 8.43 14.72 -4.56
N MET A 179 9.25 13.85 -5.13
CA MET A 179 9.37 12.44 -4.74
C MET A 179 10.38 12.17 -3.63
N LYS A 180 11.11 13.18 -3.13
CA LYS A 180 12.20 13.00 -2.15
C LYS A 180 11.77 12.17 -0.92
N ASP A 181 10.55 12.37 -0.44
CA ASP A 181 10.12 11.70 0.78
C ASP A 181 9.72 10.23 0.56
N LEU A 182 9.60 9.79 -0.69
CA LEU A 182 9.25 8.41 -1.05
C LEU A 182 10.43 7.44 -0.90
N HIS A 183 11.66 7.94 -0.71
CA HIS A 183 12.83 7.11 -0.40
C HIS A 183 13.26 7.19 1.07
N ALA A 184 12.58 8.01 1.89
CA ALA A 184 13.00 8.31 3.27
C ALA A 184 12.94 7.09 4.20
N ARG A 185 12.09 6.11 3.87
CA ARG A 185 11.90 4.87 4.63
C ARG A 185 12.19 3.65 3.76
N PHE A 186 12.51 2.54 4.40
CA PHE A 186 12.62 1.26 3.71
C PHE A 186 11.23 0.82 3.19
N PRO A 187 11.13 0.30 1.95
CA PRO A 187 12.16 0.21 0.91
C PRO A 187 12.41 1.51 0.13
N GLN A 188 13.67 1.86 -0.12
CA GLN A 188 14.04 3.13 -0.76
C GLN A 188 13.80 3.21 -2.29
N TRP A 189 13.34 2.14 -2.93
CA TRP A 189 13.22 2.05 -4.40
C TRP A 189 11.78 1.88 -4.91
N MET A 190 10.87 1.39 -4.06
CA MET A 190 9.53 0.96 -4.46
C MET A 190 8.73 2.10 -5.09
N TRP A 191 8.83 3.30 -4.53
CA TRP A 191 8.17 4.48 -5.08
C TRP A 191 9.16 5.53 -5.61
N HIS A 192 10.47 5.30 -5.46
CA HIS A 192 11.53 6.19 -5.94
C HIS A 192 12.29 5.58 -7.12
N ASN A 193 11.56 5.38 -8.22
CA ASN A 193 12.06 4.76 -9.44
C ASN A 193 11.60 5.50 -10.70
N GLN A 194 12.26 5.17 -11.80
CA GLN A 194 12.08 5.83 -13.09
C GLN A 194 10.64 5.70 -13.63
N PRO A 195 10.02 4.51 -13.76
CA PRO A 195 8.65 4.40 -14.23
C PRO A 195 7.63 5.16 -13.37
N PHE A 196 7.78 5.15 -12.04
CA PHE A 196 6.86 5.88 -11.16
C PHE A 196 7.02 7.39 -11.32
N ARG A 197 8.25 7.91 -11.44
CA ARG A 197 8.46 9.33 -11.77
C ARG A 197 7.80 9.72 -13.08
N GLU A 198 7.89 8.87 -14.11
CA GLU A 198 7.20 9.10 -15.39
C GLU A 198 5.67 9.14 -15.21
N LEU A 199 5.09 8.30 -14.34
CA LEU A 199 3.68 8.41 -13.98
C LEU A 199 3.35 9.77 -13.37
N ILE A 200 4.16 10.27 -12.43
CA ILE A 200 3.95 11.57 -11.78
C ILE A 200 3.91 12.69 -12.81
N GLY A 201 4.91 12.74 -13.69
CA GLY A 201 4.97 13.75 -14.76
C GLY A 201 3.76 13.67 -15.70
N MET A 202 3.30 12.46 -16.03
CA MET A 202 2.11 12.25 -16.86
C MET A 202 0.82 12.67 -16.15
N LEU A 203 0.65 12.37 -14.87
CA LEU A 203 -0.52 12.79 -14.08
C LEU A 203 -0.55 14.30 -13.87
N LYS A 204 0.59 14.93 -13.57
CA LYS A 204 0.72 16.40 -13.48
C LYS A 204 0.35 17.06 -14.82
N SER A 205 0.86 16.51 -15.92
CA SER A 205 0.53 16.99 -17.27
C SER A 205 -0.95 16.82 -17.61
N HIS A 206 -1.58 15.72 -17.19
CA HIS A 206 -3.01 15.51 -17.34
C HIS A 206 -3.82 16.54 -16.53
N ASN A 207 -3.48 16.74 -15.26
CA ASN A 207 -4.15 17.68 -14.37
C ASN A 207 -4.00 19.14 -14.80
N ALA A 208 -2.96 19.48 -15.55
CA ALA A 208 -2.76 20.81 -16.11
C ALA A 208 -3.60 21.11 -17.37
N LYS A 209 -4.29 20.11 -17.95
CA LYS A 209 -5.13 20.32 -19.13
C LYS A 209 -6.38 21.14 -18.78
N ALA A 210 -6.72 22.13 -19.61
CA ALA A 210 -7.91 22.97 -19.39
C ALA A 210 -9.24 22.20 -19.34
N SER A 211 -9.31 21.00 -19.94
CA SER A 211 -10.46 20.10 -19.86
C SER A 211 -10.64 19.44 -18.50
N VAL A 212 -9.62 19.47 -17.64
CA VAL A 212 -9.64 18.87 -16.31
C VAL A 212 -10.03 19.96 -15.31
N THR A 213 -11.29 19.94 -14.88
CA THR A 213 -11.82 20.91 -13.91
C THR A 213 -11.49 20.54 -12.47
N VAL A 214 -11.46 19.24 -12.17
CA VAL A 214 -11.02 18.70 -10.87
C VAL A 214 -9.84 17.76 -11.12
N PRO A 215 -8.65 18.05 -10.54
CA PRO A 215 -7.47 17.21 -10.71
C PRO A 215 -7.68 15.76 -10.27
N THR A 216 -7.12 14.83 -11.03
CA THR A 216 -6.97 13.42 -10.62
C THR A 216 -6.08 13.37 -9.38
N CYS A 217 -6.54 12.62 -8.37
CA CYS A 217 -5.83 12.48 -7.11
C CYS A 217 -4.81 11.33 -7.14
N LEU A 218 -3.73 11.46 -6.39
CA LEU A 218 -2.74 10.40 -6.12
C LEU A 218 -2.54 10.26 -4.61
N LEU A 219 -2.92 9.13 -4.02
CA LEU A 219 -2.92 8.97 -2.55
C LEU A 219 -2.23 7.67 -2.13
N GLY A 220 -1.68 7.65 -0.92
CA GLY A 220 -1.10 6.45 -0.30
C GLY A 220 -2.14 5.82 0.62
N LEU A 221 -2.27 4.49 0.61
CA LEU A 221 -3.30 3.79 1.36
C LEU A 221 -2.78 2.95 2.53
N ASP A 222 -1.46 2.92 2.74
CA ASP A 222 -0.80 2.07 3.74
C ASP A 222 -0.67 2.74 5.11
N ILE A 223 -0.48 1.92 6.15
CA ILE A 223 -0.59 2.33 7.56
C ILE A 223 0.75 2.47 8.28
N TYR A 224 1.89 2.31 7.61
CA TYR A 224 3.17 2.23 8.33
C TYR A 224 3.72 3.58 8.82
N SER A 225 3.09 4.70 8.47
CA SER A 225 3.59 6.06 8.72
C SER A 225 3.15 6.66 10.07
N LEU A 226 3.07 5.85 11.14
CA LEU A 226 2.58 6.24 12.48
C LEU A 226 3.03 7.65 12.92
N PHE A 227 4.35 7.86 13.05
CA PHE A 227 4.88 9.11 13.60
C PHE A 227 4.73 10.29 12.66
N ARG A 228 4.87 10.07 11.35
CA ARG A 228 4.70 11.14 10.36
C ARG A 228 3.23 11.56 10.26
N SER A 229 2.31 10.61 10.33
CA SER A 229 0.88 10.91 10.38
C SER A 229 0.50 11.64 11.67
N ALA A 230 1.06 11.25 12.81
CA ALA A 230 0.84 11.98 14.06
C ALA A 230 1.35 13.44 13.99
N ASP A 231 2.50 13.67 13.34
CA ASP A 231 3.00 15.04 13.08
C ASP A 231 2.02 15.85 12.20
N GLU A 232 1.46 15.26 11.14
CA GLU A 232 0.49 15.94 10.27
C GLU A 232 -0.87 16.19 10.98
N VAL A 233 -1.30 15.29 11.88
CA VAL A 233 -2.48 15.52 12.73
C VAL A 233 -2.26 16.73 13.63
N VAL A 234 -1.13 16.79 14.34
CA VAL A 234 -0.81 17.93 15.22
C VAL A 234 -0.75 19.23 14.41
N LYS A 235 -0.10 19.21 13.25
CA LYS A 235 0.00 20.38 12.35
C LYS A 235 -1.38 20.87 11.89
N TYR A 236 -2.27 19.96 11.50
CA TYR A 236 -3.65 20.31 11.13
C TYR A 236 -4.39 20.93 12.32
N LEU A 237 -4.32 20.28 13.49
CA LEU A 237 -5.01 20.73 14.69
C LEU A 237 -4.50 22.08 15.18
N LYS A 238 -3.21 22.40 15.09
CA LYS A 238 -2.70 23.74 15.45
C LYS A 238 -3.43 24.88 14.76
N THR A 239 -3.92 24.66 13.52
CA THR A 239 -4.69 25.67 12.78
C THR A 239 -6.20 25.52 13.00
N ALA A 240 -6.71 24.29 13.04
CA ALA A 240 -8.15 24.02 13.09
C ALA A 240 -8.76 24.01 14.51
N ASP A 241 -7.95 23.66 15.51
CA ASP A 241 -8.33 23.50 16.92
C ASP A 241 -7.08 23.43 17.83
N PRO A 242 -6.54 24.59 18.27
CA PRO A 242 -5.36 24.62 19.12
C PRO A 242 -5.52 23.85 20.44
N ASP A 243 -6.71 23.85 21.03
CA ASP A 243 -6.99 23.11 22.28
C ASP A 243 -6.91 21.60 22.06
N LEU A 244 -7.52 21.10 20.98
CA LEU A 244 -7.39 19.69 20.60
C LEU A 244 -5.96 19.35 20.17
N ALA A 245 -5.20 20.31 19.61
CA ALA A 245 -3.78 20.13 19.32
C ALA A 245 -2.98 19.86 20.61
N LYS A 246 -3.23 20.60 21.70
CA LYS A 246 -2.63 20.35 23.02
C LYS A 246 -2.92 18.94 23.51
N VAL A 247 -4.16 18.46 23.35
CA VAL A 247 -4.56 17.07 23.69
C VAL A 247 -3.84 16.05 22.81
N ALA A 248 -3.76 16.27 21.50
CA ALA A 248 -3.08 15.37 20.58
C ALA A 248 -1.57 15.27 20.88
N ILE A 249 -0.92 16.40 21.17
CA ILE A 249 0.49 16.47 21.58
C ILE A 249 0.71 15.66 22.86
N ALA A 250 -0.13 15.86 23.89
CA ALA A 250 -0.02 15.12 25.14
C ALA A 250 -0.22 13.61 24.97
N ASN A 251 -1.12 13.20 24.08
CA ASN A 251 -1.36 11.78 23.81
C ASN A 251 -0.22 11.16 23.00
N TYR A 252 0.26 11.85 21.98
CA TYR A 252 1.29 11.33 21.08
C TYR A 252 2.68 11.35 21.73
N SER A 253 3.01 12.31 22.61
CA SER A 253 4.30 12.40 23.31
C SER A 253 4.68 11.11 24.04
N THR A 254 3.70 10.33 24.50
CA THR A 254 3.90 9.00 25.10
C THR A 254 4.58 7.99 24.18
N LEU A 255 4.45 8.15 22.87
CA LEU A 255 5.06 7.28 21.85
C LEU A 255 6.42 7.80 21.37
N ASN A 256 6.86 8.99 21.82
CA ASN A 256 7.99 9.67 21.20
C ASN A 256 9.33 8.93 21.40
N CYS A 257 9.47 8.15 22.47
CA CYS A 257 10.64 7.30 22.69
C CYS A 257 10.77 6.15 21.67
N PHE A 258 9.70 5.81 20.94
CA PHE A 258 9.69 4.75 19.93
C PHE A 258 9.79 5.26 18.50
N ARG A 259 10.07 6.56 18.31
CA ARG A 259 10.05 7.22 17.00
C ARG A 259 11.10 6.64 16.03
N ASP A 260 12.26 6.23 16.55
CA ASP A 260 13.35 5.69 15.74
C ASP A 260 13.10 4.22 15.34
N ASP A 261 12.53 3.43 16.24
CA ASP A 261 12.13 2.06 15.98
C ASP A 261 10.73 1.75 16.57
N PRO A 262 9.68 1.79 15.75
CA PRO A 262 8.34 1.39 16.17
C PRO A 262 8.24 -0.05 16.68
N HIS A 263 9.19 -0.95 16.36
CA HIS A 263 9.20 -2.31 16.90
C HIS A 263 9.58 -2.36 18.39
N GLU A 264 10.28 -1.34 18.91
CA GLU A 264 10.53 -1.22 20.35
C GLU A 264 9.23 -1.00 21.13
N TYR A 265 8.27 -0.25 20.57
CA TYR A 265 6.94 -0.10 21.17
C TYR A 265 6.27 -1.46 21.37
N THR A 266 6.29 -2.31 20.34
CA THR A 266 5.77 -3.68 20.39
C THR A 266 6.46 -4.50 21.48
N TYR A 267 7.79 -4.42 21.57
CA TYR A 267 8.57 -5.14 22.57
C TYR A 267 8.22 -4.70 23.99
N CYS A 268 8.16 -3.39 24.23
CA CYS A 268 7.85 -2.80 25.53
C CYS A 268 6.44 -3.14 26.01
N LEU A 269 5.46 -3.13 25.11
CA LEU A 269 4.08 -3.54 25.40
C LEU A 269 4.01 -5.00 25.85
N HIS A 270 4.70 -5.90 25.15
CA HIS A 270 4.67 -7.33 25.48
C HIS A 270 5.27 -7.63 26.86
N HIS A 271 6.28 -6.86 27.26
CA HIS A 271 6.93 -6.99 28.56
C HIS A 271 6.23 -6.19 29.68
N GLY A 272 5.09 -5.55 29.39
CA GLY A 272 4.32 -4.78 30.37
C GLY A 272 5.05 -3.53 30.89
N THR A 273 6.02 -3.03 30.12
CA THR A 273 6.81 -1.84 30.49
C THR A 273 6.14 -0.54 30.09
N VAL A 274 5.20 -0.60 29.14
CA VAL A 274 4.33 0.50 28.73
C VAL A 274 2.91 0.01 28.55
N GLU A 275 1.95 0.90 28.77
CA GLU A 275 0.53 0.63 28.53
C GLU A 275 0.16 0.92 27.06
N PRO A 276 -0.81 0.20 26.48
CA PRO A 276 -1.37 0.50 25.17
C PRO A 276 -1.92 1.92 25.08
N GLN A 277 -1.53 2.66 24.04
CA GLN A 277 -2.03 4.03 23.78
C GLN A 277 -3.33 4.06 22.95
N ALA A 278 -3.95 2.89 22.72
CA ALA A 278 -5.07 2.74 21.80
C ALA A 278 -6.28 3.64 22.13
N VAL A 279 -6.56 3.87 23.41
CA VAL A 279 -7.70 4.71 23.83
C VAL A 279 -7.41 6.18 23.53
N GLN A 280 -6.22 6.65 23.90
CA GLN A 280 -5.76 8.02 23.68
C GLN A 280 -5.69 8.36 22.19
N VAL A 281 -5.10 7.45 21.40
CA VAL A 281 -5.01 7.60 19.95
C VAL A 281 -6.39 7.63 19.29
N ALA A 282 -7.29 6.71 19.69
CA ALA A 282 -8.66 6.68 19.15
C ALA A 282 -9.48 7.91 19.55
N GLN A 283 -9.25 8.46 20.75
CA GLN A 283 -9.93 9.66 21.22
C GLN A 283 -9.63 10.87 20.31
N VAL A 284 -8.36 11.06 19.90
CA VAL A 284 -8.00 12.16 18.97
C VAL A 284 -8.78 12.06 17.66
N LEU A 285 -8.85 10.87 17.06
CA LEU A 285 -9.65 10.66 15.84
C LEU A 285 -11.13 10.94 16.07
N GLN A 286 -11.70 10.45 17.18
CA GLN A 286 -13.11 10.68 17.51
C GLN A 286 -13.44 12.17 17.63
N GLU A 287 -12.59 12.96 18.28
CA GLU A 287 -12.80 14.41 18.41
C GLU A 287 -12.69 15.13 17.05
N ILE A 288 -11.73 14.74 16.20
CA ILE A 288 -11.63 15.26 14.81
C ILE A 288 -12.92 14.99 14.03
N LEU A 289 -13.43 13.76 14.08
CA LEU A 289 -14.65 13.37 13.36
C LEU A 289 -15.91 14.04 13.91
N LYS A 290 -16.05 14.17 15.23
CA LYS A 290 -17.17 14.90 15.86
C LYS A 290 -17.19 16.36 15.41
N LYS A 291 -16.03 17.01 15.37
CA LYS A 291 -15.91 18.41 14.94
C LYS A 291 -16.31 18.59 13.47
N GLN A 292 -15.97 17.62 12.61
CA GLN A 292 -16.43 17.67 11.22
C GLN A 292 -17.94 17.68 11.07
N LEU A 293 -18.66 16.83 11.82
CA LEU A 293 -20.13 16.80 11.78
C LEU A 293 -20.73 18.14 12.24
N GLN A 294 -20.05 18.85 13.14
CA GLN A 294 -20.46 20.19 13.57
C GLN A 294 -20.17 21.24 12.50
N LEU A 295 -19.03 21.11 11.81
CA LEU A 295 -18.57 22.00 10.73
C LEU A 295 -19.21 21.72 9.37
N GLU A 296 -19.83 20.57 9.11
CA GLU A 296 -20.54 20.28 7.85
C GLU A 296 -21.69 21.28 7.56
N ASN A 297 -22.12 22.04 8.57
CA ASN A 297 -23.04 23.17 8.42
C ASN A 297 -22.37 24.48 7.92
N GLN A 298 -21.04 24.51 7.76
CA GLN A 298 -20.24 25.66 7.32
C GLN A 298 -19.18 25.19 6.29
N ALA A 299 -19.26 25.71 5.07
CA ALA A 299 -18.35 25.54 3.93
C ALA A 299 -17.13 24.60 4.12
N TYR A 300 -17.18 23.44 3.46
CA TYR A 300 -16.16 22.38 3.38
C TYR A 300 -14.70 22.88 3.29
N ASN A 301 -13.87 22.61 4.32
CA ASN A 301 -12.41 22.82 4.33
C ASN A 301 -11.67 21.58 3.76
N GLY A 302 -11.94 21.25 2.51
CA GLY A 302 -11.88 19.88 2.00
C GLY A 302 -10.60 19.07 2.13
N ASP A 303 -9.47 19.65 1.73
CA ASP A 303 -8.19 18.92 1.66
C ASP A 303 -7.48 18.86 3.01
N ALA A 304 -7.51 19.96 3.75
CA ALA A 304 -6.89 20.03 5.08
C ALA A 304 -7.61 19.08 6.04
N PHE A 305 -8.94 19.09 6.03
CA PHE A 305 -9.73 18.16 6.85
C PHE A 305 -9.48 16.70 6.45
N PHE A 306 -9.57 16.37 5.15
CA PHE A 306 -9.33 15.00 4.69
C PHE A 306 -7.94 14.50 5.10
N SER A 307 -6.91 15.33 4.91
CA SER A 307 -5.55 15.04 5.35
C SER A 307 -5.46 14.80 6.86
N GLY A 308 -6.04 15.69 7.67
CA GLY A 308 -6.00 15.57 9.13
C GLY A 308 -6.74 14.32 9.64
N ALA A 309 -7.94 14.06 9.11
CA ALA A 309 -8.75 12.91 9.48
C ALA A 309 -8.10 11.59 9.06
N GLU A 310 -7.57 11.50 7.84
CA GLU A 310 -6.94 10.26 7.40
C GLU A 310 -5.62 10.01 8.12
N ASN A 311 -4.81 11.04 8.37
CA ASN A 311 -3.62 10.84 9.20
C ASN A 311 -3.98 10.34 10.60
N ALA A 312 -5.07 10.83 11.21
CA ALA A 312 -5.54 10.31 12.50
C ALA A 312 -6.00 8.84 12.41
N HIS A 313 -6.65 8.46 11.30
CA HIS A 313 -7.01 7.07 11.02
C HIS A 313 -5.76 6.17 10.85
N VAL A 314 -4.74 6.65 10.14
CA VAL A 314 -3.44 5.96 10.02
C VAL A 314 -2.78 5.78 11.38
N VAL A 315 -2.73 6.81 12.23
CA VAL A 315 -2.16 6.68 13.58
C VAL A 315 -2.89 5.60 14.38
N GLN A 316 -4.22 5.58 14.32
CA GLN A 316 -5.03 4.56 14.99
C GLN A 316 -4.74 3.15 14.45
N ALA A 317 -4.74 2.95 13.14
CA ALA A 317 -4.48 1.66 12.53
C ALA A 317 -3.05 1.18 12.80
N ALA A 318 -2.08 2.07 12.68
CA ALA A 318 -0.66 1.79 12.91
C ALA A 318 -0.36 1.41 14.36
N GLU A 319 -0.92 2.12 15.34
CA GLU A 319 -0.80 1.75 16.76
C GLU A 319 -1.31 0.32 16.98
N GLN A 320 -2.50 0.00 16.45
CA GLN A 320 -3.08 -1.33 16.61
C GLN A 320 -2.25 -2.41 15.90
N TYR A 321 -1.66 -2.08 14.74
CA TYR A 321 -0.74 -2.94 14.02
C TYR A 321 0.49 -3.26 14.87
N TYR A 322 1.21 -2.24 15.34
CA TYR A 322 2.44 -2.43 16.13
C TYR A 322 2.14 -3.14 17.44
N ARG A 323 1.05 -2.79 18.12
CA ARG A 323 0.62 -3.48 19.34
C ARG A 323 0.39 -4.97 19.17
N LYS A 324 -0.13 -5.40 18.01
CA LYS A 324 -0.44 -6.80 17.72
C LYS A 324 0.68 -7.52 16.97
N SER A 325 1.74 -6.82 16.57
CA SER A 325 2.84 -7.40 15.75
C SER A 325 3.58 -8.53 16.44
N PHE A 326 3.62 -8.55 17.78
CA PHE A 326 4.20 -9.66 18.54
C PHE A 326 3.37 -10.96 18.46
N MET A 327 2.05 -10.87 18.19
CA MET A 327 1.15 -12.03 18.13
C MET A 327 1.24 -12.82 16.82
N GLY A 328 2.03 -12.35 15.84
CA GLY A 328 2.27 -13.04 14.57
C GLY A 328 1.36 -12.63 13.40
N GLY A 329 1.73 -13.14 12.21
CA GLY A 329 1.40 -12.57 10.89
C GLY A 329 -0.08 -12.43 10.52
N THR A 330 -0.94 -13.39 10.86
CA THR A 330 -2.35 -13.39 10.42
C THR A 330 -3.15 -12.21 10.95
N VAL A 331 -2.95 -11.84 12.22
CA VAL A 331 -3.70 -10.74 12.86
C VAL A 331 -3.29 -9.40 12.27
N THR A 332 -1.98 -9.19 12.08
CA THR A 332 -1.44 -7.97 11.48
C THR A 332 -1.76 -7.84 10.00
N TRP A 333 -1.79 -8.96 9.27
CA TRP A 333 -2.17 -9.00 7.85
C TRP A 333 -3.60 -8.50 7.66
N ASN A 334 -4.54 -9.12 8.37
CA ASN A 334 -5.96 -8.76 8.30
C ASN A 334 -6.21 -7.30 8.71
N LEU A 335 -5.49 -6.81 9.73
CA LEU A 335 -5.61 -5.43 10.18
C LEU A 335 -5.16 -4.44 9.11
N ARG A 336 -3.97 -4.68 8.52
CA ARG A 336 -3.42 -3.83 7.45
C ARG A 336 -4.38 -3.78 6.27
N ASP A 337 -4.77 -4.92 5.73
CA ASP A 337 -5.65 -4.95 4.55
C ASP A 337 -7.07 -4.43 4.83
N THR A 338 -7.57 -4.53 6.07
CA THR A 338 -8.84 -3.88 6.46
C THR A 338 -8.71 -2.37 6.43
N ALA A 339 -7.67 -1.82 7.05
CA ALA A 339 -7.44 -0.37 7.07
C ALA A 339 -7.22 0.18 5.65
N MET A 340 -6.49 -0.55 4.80
CA MET A 340 -6.34 -0.24 3.38
C MET A 340 -7.69 -0.23 2.65
N ALA A 341 -8.58 -1.19 2.94
CA ALA A 341 -9.91 -1.23 2.34
C ALA A 341 -10.83 -0.09 2.85
N ASP A 342 -10.71 0.29 4.12
CA ASP A 342 -11.43 1.44 4.70
C ASP A 342 -10.99 2.75 4.06
N PHE A 343 -9.69 2.91 3.83
CA PHE A 343 -9.15 4.06 3.11
C PHE A 343 -9.72 4.20 1.70
N VAL A 344 -9.92 3.10 0.96
CA VAL A 344 -10.56 3.16 -0.37
C VAL A 344 -11.95 3.79 -0.29
N SER A 345 -12.75 3.46 0.73
CA SER A 345 -14.06 4.08 0.95
C SER A 345 -13.94 5.57 1.29
N HIS A 346 -12.98 5.95 2.13
CA HIS A 346 -12.71 7.36 2.46
C HIS A 346 -12.29 8.16 1.22
N ALA A 347 -11.41 7.58 0.38
CA ALA A 347 -10.94 8.18 -0.86
C ALA A 347 -12.07 8.38 -1.89
N ILE A 348 -12.99 7.42 -2.03
CA ILE A 348 -14.21 7.57 -2.85
C ILE A 348 -15.00 8.78 -2.38
N ALA A 349 -15.32 8.84 -1.09
CA ALA A 349 -16.11 9.94 -0.53
C ALA A 349 -15.40 11.30 -0.66
N TYR A 350 -14.07 11.32 -0.55
CA TYR A 350 -13.24 12.50 -0.77
C TYR A 350 -13.32 12.99 -2.23
N VAL A 351 -13.13 12.10 -3.19
CA VAL A 351 -13.18 12.43 -4.63
C VAL A 351 -14.57 12.92 -5.04
N GLU A 352 -15.63 12.26 -4.60
CA GLU A 352 -17.02 12.63 -4.95
C GLU A 352 -17.42 13.98 -4.33
N ARG A 353 -16.91 14.31 -3.13
CA ARG A 353 -17.11 15.63 -2.52
C ARG A 353 -16.39 16.75 -3.26
N ARG A 354 -15.17 16.48 -3.76
CA ARG A 354 -14.40 17.44 -4.57
C ARG A 354 -15.00 17.69 -5.94
N ASN A 355 -15.76 16.73 -6.47
CA ASN A 355 -16.39 16.82 -7.77
C ASN A 355 -17.86 16.35 -7.74
N PRO A 356 -18.77 17.14 -7.13
CA PRO A 356 -20.17 16.77 -7.00
C PRO A 356 -20.80 16.41 -8.36
N GLY A 357 -21.50 15.28 -8.41
CA GLY A 357 -22.11 14.76 -9.64
C GLY A 357 -21.20 13.88 -10.49
N THR A 358 -19.92 13.74 -10.14
CA THR A 358 -19.00 12.79 -10.77
C THR A 358 -18.77 11.58 -9.86
N ARG A 359 -19.01 10.38 -10.38
CA ARG A 359 -18.71 9.12 -9.67
C ARG A 359 -17.19 8.95 -9.53
N ALA A 360 -16.71 8.63 -8.33
CA ALA A 360 -15.29 8.30 -8.17
C ALA A 360 -14.98 6.97 -8.86
N ARG A 361 -13.90 6.94 -9.66
CA ARG A 361 -13.35 5.74 -10.28
C ARG A 361 -11.88 5.65 -9.96
N ILE A 362 -11.49 4.57 -9.31
CA ILE A 362 -10.20 4.44 -8.61
C ILE A 362 -9.34 3.36 -9.25
N VAL A 363 -8.06 3.69 -9.49
CA VAL A 363 -7.02 2.71 -9.79
C VAL A 363 -6.19 2.48 -8.52
N ILE A 364 -5.96 1.23 -8.14
CA ILE A 364 -5.18 0.84 -6.98
C ILE A 364 -3.91 0.13 -7.45
N TRP A 365 -2.74 0.57 -7.01
CA TRP A 365 -1.47 -0.11 -7.19
C TRP A 365 -1.07 -0.76 -5.88
N ALA A 366 -1.08 -2.09 -5.83
CA ALA A 366 -0.62 -2.85 -4.68
C ALA A 366 -0.07 -4.20 -5.15
N HIS A 367 0.65 -4.91 -4.29
CA HIS A 367 1.19 -6.21 -4.64
C HIS A 367 0.10 -7.23 -5.01
N ASN A 368 0.42 -8.23 -5.83
CA ASN A 368 -0.51 -9.33 -6.16
C ASN A 368 -1.11 -10.00 -4.91
N SER A 369 -0.33 -10.10 -3.83
CA SER A 369 -0.78 -10.67 -2.55
C SER A 369 -1.88 -9.85 -1.87
N HIS A 370 -2.01 -8.56 -2.20
CA HIS A 370 -3.06 -7.70 -1.69
C HIS A 370 -4.29 -7.71 -2.61
N ILE A 371 -4.10 -7.68 -3.92
CA ILE A 371 -5.20 -7.44 -4.88
C ILE A 371 -5.88 -8.70 -5.43
N GLY A 372 -5.20 -9.85 -5.46
CA GLY A 372 -5.81 -11.11 -5.88
C GLY A 372 -6.77 -11.60 -4.81
N ASP A 373 -7.92 -12.15 -5.14
CA ASP A 373 -8.89 -12.59 -4.12
C ASP A 373 -8.33 -13.73 -3.25
N SER A 374 -8.09 -13.44 -1.96
CA SER A 374 -7.48 -14.42 -1.04
C SER A 374 -8.34 -15.67 -0.82
N ALA A 375 -9.64 -15.62 -1.12
CA ALA A 375 -10.52 -16.80 -1.06
C ALA A 375 -10.00 -17.95 -1.96
N ALA A 376 -9.26 -17.61 -3.01
CA ALA A 376 -8.68 -18.53 -3.99
C ALA A 376 -7.20 -18.87 -3.72
N THR A 377 -6.71 -18.63 -2.51
CA THR A 377 -5.31 -18.84 -2.11
C THR A 377 -5.21 -19.61 -0.79
N GLU A 378 -4.03 -20.15 -0.51
CA GLU A 378 -3.71 -20.82 0.76
C GLU A 378 -3.92 -19.90 1.99
N HIS A 379 -3.93 -18.58 1.81
CA HIS A 379 -4.19 -17.61 2.88
C HIS A 379 -5.52 -17.87 3.60
N THR A 380 -6.53 -18.37 2.89
CA THR A 380 -7.82 -18.73 3.51
C THR A 380 -7.67 -19.85 4.54
N LEU A 381 -6.73 -20.80 4.36
CA LEU A 381 -6.45 -21.84 5.35
C LEU A 381 -5.86 -21.26 6.64
N ARG A 382 -5.19 -20.09 6.54
CA ARG A 382 -4.63 -19.33 7.67
C ARG A 382 -5.60 -18.29 8.23
N ARG A 383 -6.84 -18.23 7.73
CA ARG A 383 -7.85 -17.19 8.06
C ARG A 383 -7.39 -15.78 7.71
N GLU A 384 -6.53 -15.67 6.70
CA GLU A 384 -6.04 -14.41 6.16
C GLU A 384 -6.93 -13.94 5.01
N TYR A 385 -7.30 -12.66 5.05
CA TYR A 385 -7.99 -11.98 3.97
C TYR A 385 -7.23 -10.73 3.55
N ASN A 386 -7.39 -10.38 2.28
CA ASN A 386 -6.67 -9.27 1.69
C ASN A 386 -7.61 -8.23 1.07
N LEU A 387 -7.01 -7.12 0.63
CA LEU A 387 -7.67 -5.99 0.01
C LEU A 387 -8.58 -6.41 -1.15
N GLY A 388 -8.13 -7.28 -2.04
CA GLY A 388 -8.89 -7.77 -3.19
C GLY A 388 -10.19 -8.45 -2.80
N ARG A 389 -10.13 -9.34 -1.80
CA ARG A 389 -11.33 -10.00 -1.25
C ARG A 389 -12.28 -8.99 -0.59
N LEU A 390 -11.75 -8.09 0.23
CA LEU A 390 -12.53 -7.08 0.94
C LEU A 390 -13.25 -6.13 -0.03
N LEU A 391 -12.56 -5.66 -1.07
CA LEU A 391 -13.14 -4.76 -2.07
C LEU A 391 -14.19 -5.45 -2.93
N ARG A 392 -13.98 -6.71 -3.32
CA ARG A 392 -15.02 -7.51 -4.01
C ARG A 392 -16.27 -7.67 -3.15
N GLN A 393 -16.12 -7.86 -1.84
CA GLN A 393 -17.25 -7.95 -0.92
C GLN A 393 -17.99 -6.61 -0.75
N ARG A 394 -17.25 -5.48 -0.69
CA ARG A 394 -17.82 -4.14 -0.49
C ARG A 394 -18.49 -3.58 -1.74
N PHE A 395 -17.87 -3.76 -2.90
CA PHE A 395 -18.31 -3.11 -4.15
C PHE A 395 -19.00 -4.07 -5.13
N SER A 396 -19.06 -5.36 -4.84
CA SER A 396 -19.41 -6.44 -5.76
C SER A 396 -18.30 -6.74 -6.78
N ILE A 397 -18.40 -7.92 -7.37
CA ILE A 397 -17.42 -8.40 -8.34
C ILE A 397 -17.53 -7.59 -9.66
N GLU A 398 -18.70 -7.08 -10.02
CA GLU A 398 -18.99 -6.31 -11.25
C GLU A 398 -18.51 -4.85 -11.18
N ASN A 399 -18.43 -4.26 -9.98
CA ASN A 399 -17.83 -2.93 -9.82
C ASN A 399 -16.32 -2.98 -9.51
N THR A 400 -15.72 -4.18 -9.50
CA THR A 400 -14.29 -4.36 -9.28
C THR A 400 -13.63 -5.05 -10.47
N PHE A 401 -12.37 -4.74 -10.71
CA PHE A 401 -11.55 -5.44 -11.70
C PHE A 401 -10.13 -5.62 -11.16
N SER A 402 -9.62 -6.86 -11.07
CA SER A 402 -8.25 -7.16 -10.63
C SER A 402 -7.38 -7.69 -11.78
N LEU A 403 -6.21 -7.07 -11.96
CA LEU A 403 -5.19 -7.47 -12.92
C LEU A 403 -3.93 -7.92 -12.18
N GLY A 404 -3.59 -9.20 -12.26
CA GLY A 404 -2.38 -9.77 -11.68
C GLY A 404 -1.22 -9.87 -12.67
N PHE A 405 0.01 -9.98 -12.15
CA PHE A 405 1.21 -10.20 -12.96
C PHE A 405 1.90 -11.53 -12.64
N SER A 406 2.72 -12.03 -13.55
CA SER A 406 3.66 -13.13 -13.29
C SER A 406 4.88 -13.04 -14.19
N THR A 407 5.97 -13.68 -13.78
CA THR A 407 7.21 -13.81 -14.55
C THR A 407 7.90 -15.13 -14.22
N ASP A 408 8.71 -15.63 -15.15
CA ASP A 408 9.47 -16.86 -14.95
C ASP A 408 10.92 -16.59 -14.50
N THR A 409 11.65 -15.83 -15.30
CA THR A 409 13.09 -15.55 -15.13
C THR A 409 13.40 -14.05 -15.25
N GLY A 410 14.69 -13.70 -15.11
CA GLY A 410 15.19 -12.34 -15.25
C GLY A 410 15.81 -11.83 -13.96
N THR A 411 15.67 -10.54 -13.70
CA THR A 411 16.24 -9.88 -12.51
C THR A 411 15.19 -9.06 -11.75
N VAL A 412 15.39 -8.93 -10.44
CA VAL A 412 14.53 -8.16 -9.53
C VAL A 412 15.39 -7.29 -8.62
N ARG A 413 14.91 -6.08 -8.29
CA ARG A 413 15.49 -5.27 -7.22
C ARG A 413 14.83 -5.61 -5.90
N ALA A 414 15.59 -6.13 -4.94
CA ALA A 414 15.07 -6.49 -3.62
C ALA A 414 16.16 -6.35 -2.55
N ALA A 415 15.77 -6.41 -1.28
CA ALA A 415 16.69 -6.54 -0.16
C ALA A 415 16.82 -8.00 0.30
N THR A 416 17.91 -8.33 1.00
CA THR A 416 18.09 -9.66 1.59
C THR A 416 17.38 -9.83 2.94
N SER A 417 17.08 -8.72 3.62
CA SER A 417 16.37 -8.66 4.89
C SER A 417 15.73 -7.27 5.06
N TRP A 418 14.85 -7.13 6.04
CA TRP A 418 14.21 -5.84 6.33
C TRP A 418 15.25 -4.78 6.67
N GLY A 419 15.13 -3.59 6.11
CA GLY A 419 16.06 -2.48 6.32
C GLY A 419 17.42 -2.61 5.63
N ALA A 420 17.76 -3.74 5.02
CA ALA A 420 19.02 -3.90 4.29
C ALA A 420 19.01 -3.11 2.97
N PRO A 421 20.20 -2.70 2.45
CA PRO A 421 20.31 -2.09 1.14
C PRO A 421 19.75 -3.00 0.04
N ASP A 422 19.14 -2.37 -0.97
CA ASP A 422 18.63 -3.08 -2.13
C ASP A 422 19.76 -3.53 -3.07
N LYS A 423 19.50 -4.63 -3.78
CA LYS A 423 20.40 -5.22 -4.78
C LYS A 423 19.60 -5.67 -5.99
N VAL A 424 20.25 -5.67 -7.14
CA VAL A 424 19.76 -6.41 -8.31
C VAL A 424 20.09 -7.88 -8.09
N MET A 425 19.08 -8.75 -8.20
CA MET A 425 19.19 -10.18 -7.96
C MET A 425 18.58 -10.96 -9.12
N ASP A 426 19.25 -12.01 -9.58
CA ASP A 426 18.65 -12.91 -10.58
C ASP A 426 17.50 -13.71 -9.96
N LEU A 427 16.42 -13.89 -10.71
CA LEU A 427 15.36 -14.81 -10.33
C LEU A 427 15.82 -16.25 -10.58
N ILE A 428 15.47 -17.14 -9.67
CA ILE A 428 15.49 -18.58 -9.96
C ILE A 428 14.35 -18.83 -10.97
N PRO A 429 14.50 -19.70 -11.99
CA PRO A 429 13.37 -20.11 -12.83
C PRO A 429 12.18 -20.58 -12.00
N SER A 430 10.96 -20.45 -12.50
CA SER A 430 9.79 -20.84 -11.70
C SER A 430 9.84 -22.30 -11.31
N LEU A 431 9.34 -22.61 -10.11
CA LEU A 431 9.26 -23.99 -9.64
C LEU A 431 8.45 -24.85 -10.63
N SER A 432 8.96 -26.02 -10.98
CA SER A 432 8.25 -27.00 -11.83
C SER A 432 6.83 -27.26 -11.32
N GLY A 433 5.84 -27.20 -12.21
CA GLY A 433 4.43 -27.38 -11.87
C GLY A 433 3.75 -26.17 -11.20
N SER A 434 4.46 -25.05 -11.05
CA SER A 434 3.87 -23.76 -10.66
C SER A 434 3.09 -23.13 -11.82
N HIS A 435 2.33 -22.07 -11.54
CA HIS A 435 1.72 -21.26 -12.60
C HIS A 435 2.77 -20.58 -13.48
N GLY A 436 3.90 -20.16 -12.90
CA GLY A 436 5.02 -19.57 -13.65
C GLY A 436 5.61 -20.54 -14.67
N ASP A 437 5.85 -21.80 -14.27
CA ASP A 437 6.32 -22.87 -15.16
C ASP A 437 5.30 -23.19 -16.28
N LEU A 438 4.00 -23.19 -15.96
CA LEU A 438 2.95 -23.36 -16.97
C LEU A 438 2.96 -22.21 -18.00
N PHE A 439 3.09 -20.96 -17.53
CA PHE A 439 3.10 -19.79 -18.41
C PHE A 439 4.38 -19.68 -19.24
N HIS A 440 5.52 -20.09 -18.69
CA HIS A 440 6.76 -20.25 -19.44
C HIS A 440 6.58 -21.23 -20.61
N LYS A 441 5.94 -22.39 -20.37
CA LYS A 441 5.63 -23.36 -21.44
C LYS A 441 4.64 -22.84 -22.47
N VAL A 442 3.74 -21.91 -22.09
CA VAL A 442 2.88 -21.19 -23.05
C VAL A 442 3.74 -20.27 -23.92
N ALA A 443 4.68 -19.54 -23.33
CA ALA A 443 5.61 -18.70 -24.07
C ALA A 443 6.44 -19.52 -25.08
N GLU A 444 6.98 -20.66 -24.65
CA GLU A 444 7.74 -21.58 -25.52
C GLU A 444 6.89 -22.11 -26.68
N CYS A 445 5.67 -22.60 -26.42
CA CYS A 445 4.88 -23.26 -27.46
C CYS A 445 4.19 -22.30 -28.42
N THR A 446 3.92 -21.06 -27.99
CA THR A 446 3.29 -20.02 -28.84
C THR A 446 4.27 -19.07 -29.49
N GLY A 447 5.51 -18.99 -28.99
CA GLY A 447 6.49 -17.95 -29.33
C GLY A 447 6.15 -16.56 -28.77
N LYS A 448 5.04 -16.41 -28.03
CA LYS A 448 4.65 -15.15 -27.39
C LYS A 448 5.27 -15.09 -26.00
N LYS A 449 6.45 -14.49 -25.86
CA LYS A 449 7.11 -14.32 -24.55
C LYS A 449 6.30 -13.49 -23.55
N ASN A 450 5.63 -12.46 -24.05
CA ASN A 450 4.85 -11.56 -23.22
C ASN A 450 3.39 -11.59 -23.68
N PHE A 451 2.50 -11.98 -22.79
CA PHE A 451 1.09 -12.12 -23.10
C PHE A 451 0.18 -11.82 -21.90
N GLY A 452 -1.12 -11.69 -22.16
CA GLY A 452 -2.13 -11.69 -21.11
C GLY A 452 -3.39 -12.39 -21.57
N PHE A 453 -4.25 -12.70 -20.61
CA PHE A 453 -5.51 -13.39 -20.84
C PHE A 453 -6.54 -12.93 -19.80
N PHE A 454 -7.81 -12.95 -20.22
CA PHE A 454 -8.94 -12.52 -19.41
C PHE A 454 -9.70 -13.73 -18.89
N MET A 455 -9.83 -13.86 -17.58
CA MET A 455 -10.69 -14.86 -16.95
C MET A 455 -12.12 -14.36 -16.85
N ARG A 456 -12.28 -13.03 -16.75
CA ARG A 456 -13.57 -12.34 -16.69
C ARG A 456 -13.48 -10.98 -17.39
N GLY A 457 -14.61 -10.48 -17.84
CA GLY A 457 -14.81 -9.09 -18.21
C GLY A 457 -16.21 -8.63 -17.87
N ASN A 458 -16.40 -7.32 -17.76
CA ASN A 458 -17.68 -6.72 -17.42
C ASN A 458 -18.50 -6.36 -18.67
N GLY A 459 -19.81 -6.19 -18.48
CA GLY A 459 -20.72 -5.80 -19.54
C GLY A 459 -20.78 -6.83 -20.67
N SER A 460 -20.65 -6.38 -21.92
CA SER A 460 -20.71 -7.23 -23.12
C SER A 460 -19.35 -7.81 -23.54
N PHE A 461 -18.33 -7.74 -22.69
CA PHE A 461 -16.99 -8.23 -23.02
C PHE A 461 -16.99 -9.77 -23.15
N SER A 462 -16.64 -10.27 -24.34
CA SER A 462 -16.70 -11.70 -24.68
C SER A 462 -15.35 -12.37 -24.88
N ARG A 463 -14.25 -11.61 -24.91
CA ARG A 463 -12.88 -12.11 -25.14
C ARG A 463 -12.24 -12.69 -23.88
N VAL A 464 -12.96 -13.58 -23.20
CA VAL A 464 -12.45 -14.34 -22.06
C VAL A 464 -11.89 -15.69 -22.53
N VAL A 465 -11.06 -16.32 -21.69
CA VAL A 465 -10.49 -17.65 -21.96
C VAL A 465 -11.59 -18.70 -22.17
N SER A 466 -11.28 -19.74 -22.95
CA SER A 466 -12.16 -20.89 -23.16
C SER A 466 -12.48 -21.62 -21.85
N ALA A 467 -13.56 -22.41 -21.85
CA ALA A 467 -13.94 -23.20 -20.68
C ALA A 467 -12.85 -24.20 -20.27
N GLU A 468 -12.12 -24.75 -21.24
CA GLU A 468 -10.97 -25.64 -21.03
C GLU A 468 -9.80 -24.90 -20.36
N SER A 469 -9.42 -23.72 -20.88
CA SER A 469 -8.39 -22.87 -20.27
C SER A 469 -8.78 -22.42 -18.87
N ASN A 470 -10.05 -22.06 -18.65
CA ASN A 470 -10.55 -21.69 -17.33
C ASN A 470 -10.41 -22.83 -16.32
N LYS A 471 -10.72 -24.07 -16.72
CA LYS A 471 -10.49 -25.27 -15.87
C LYS A 471 -9.02 -25.47 -15.56
N ILE A 472 -8.13 -25.28 -16.53
CA ILE A 472 -6.67 -25.38 -16.32
C ILE A 472 -6.19 -24.36 -15.28
N LEU A 473 -6.65 -23.10 -15.40
CA LEU A 473 -6.30 -21.99 -14.51
C LEU A 473 -6.90 -22.15 -13.09
N GLY A 474 -8.00 -22.90 -12.97
CA GLY A 474 -8.64 -23.24 -11.70
C GLY A 474 -8.04 -24.42 -10.95
N VAL A 475 -7.06 -25.11 -11.53
CA VAL A 475 -6.28 -26.12 -10.79
C VAL A 475 -5.31 -25.39 -9.83
N PRO A 476 -5.35 -25.69 -8.51
CA PRO A 476 -4.43 -25.11 -7.54
C PRO A 476 -2.98 -25.40 -7.91
N ARG A 477 -2.16 -24.35 -8.04
CA ARG A 477 -0.70 -24.44 -8.20
C ARG A 477 -0.03 -23.31 -7.44
N LEU A 478 1.27 -23.46 -7.24
CA LEU A 478 2.07 -22.42 -6.62
C LEU A 478 2.17 -21.20 -7.55
N GLN A 479 1.98 -20.01 -6.99
CA GLN A 479 2.28 -18.73 -7.62
C GLN A 479 3.35 -18.02 -6.82
N ARG A 480 4.23 -17.31 -7.54
CA ARG A 480 5.34 -16.55 -6.97
C ARG A 480 4.87 -15.14 -6.55
N PHE A 481 5.31 -14.70 -5.38
CA PHE A 481 5.01 -13.41 -4.75
C PHE A 481 6.29 -12.89 -4.08
N ILE A 482 6.98 -11.95 -4.72
CA ILE A 482 8.24 -11.40 -4.21
C ILE A 482 7.97 -10.00 -3.66
N GLY A 483 7.95 -9.86 -2.33
CA GLY A 483 7.82 -8.54 -1.70
C GLY A 483 9.08 -7.69 -1.83
N VAL A 484 9.30 -6.84 -0.83
CA VAL A 484 10.51 -5.99 -0.74
C VAL A 484 11.79 -6.79 -0.44
N GLN A 485 11.62 -8.04 0.00
CA GLN A 485 12.69 -8.99 0.24
C GLN A 485 12.65 -10.13 -0.78
N TYR A 486 13.82 -10.59 -1.22
CA TYR A 486 13.95 -11.80 -2.01
C TYR A 486 15.00 -12.73 -1.39
N VAL A 487 14.54 -13.91 -0.95
CA VAL A 487 15.32 -14.88 -0.18
C VAL A 487 15.44 -16.19 -0.98
N LYS A 488 16.46 -16.25 -1.85
CA LYS A 488 16.68 -17.35 -2.81
C LYS A 488 16.73 -18.74 -2.16
N HIS A 489 17.47 -18.89 -1.06
CA HIS A 489 17.71 -20.21 -0.44
C HIS A 489 16.44 -20.85 0.16
N SER A 490 15.42 -20.05 0.49
CA SER A 490 14.13 -20.50 1.02
C SER A 490 12.97 -20.11 0.11
N GLU A 491 13.21 -19.88 -1.19
CA GLU A 491 12.27 -19.22 -2.09
C GLU A 491 10.88 -19.85 -2.08
N ARG A 492 10.78 -21.19 -2.12
CA ARG A 492 9.49 -21.89 -2.04
C ARG A 492 8.69 -21.48 -0.81
N MET A 493 9.33 -21.40 0.36
CA MET A 493 8.64 -21.09 1.62
C MET A 493 8.36 -19.59 1.76
N SER A 494 9.25 -18.75 1.24
CA SER A 494 9.18 -17.30 1.43
C SER A 494 8.35 -16.57 0.37
N HIS A 495 8.24 -17.14 -0.84
CA HIS A 495 7.73 -16.44 -2.01
C HIS A 495 6.71 -17.23 -2.83
N TYR A 496 6.30 -18.42 -2.39
CA TYR A 496 5.24 -19.16 -3.07
C TYR A 496 4.06 -19.45 -2.16
N SER A 497 2.87 -19.35 -2.74
CA SER A 497 1.64 -19.82 -2.12
C SER A 497 0.78 -20.55 -3.16
N GLU A 498 0.05 -21.56 -2.72
CA GLU A 498 -0.88 -22.28 -3.58
C GLU A 498 -2.11 -21.43 -3.86
N CYS A 499 -2.52 -21.38 -5.13
CA CYS A 499 -3.62 -20.54 -5.56
C CYS A 499 -4.28 -21.01 -6.86
N LYS A 500 -5.47 -20.49 -7.12
CA LYS A 500 -6.18 -20.63 -8.40
C LYS A 500 -6.21 -19.29 -9.12
N ILE A 501 -5.74 -19.23 -10.36
CA ILE A 501 -5.60 -17.95 -11.07
C ILE A 501 -6.96 -17.39 -11.49
N ASN A 502 -7.89 -18.25 -11.91
CA ASN A 502 -9.20 -17.86 -12.41
C ASN A 502 -10.17 -17.30 -11.36
N GLU A 503 -9.93 -17.58 -10.09
CA GLU A 503 -10.73 -17.07 -8.98
C GLU A 503 -10.06 -15.84 -8.33
N GLN A 504 -8.72 -15.72 -8.41
CA GLN A 504 -7.98 -14.57 -7.86
C GLN A 504 -8.15 -13.29 -8.68
N TYR A 505 -8.03 -13.38 -10.01
CA TYR A 505 -7.92 -12.22 -10.90
C TYR A 505 -8.99 -12.25 -11.99
N ASP A 506 -9.25 -11.07 -12.57
CA ASP A 506 -10.08 -10.93 -13.77
C ASP A 506 -9.24 -10.99 -15.04
N MET A 507 -8.00 -10.52 -14.93
CA MET A 507 -6.98 -10.63 -15.97
C MET A 507 -5.64 -10.96 -15.35
N LEU A 508 -4.80 -11.71 -16.06
CA LEU A 508 -3.40 -11.88 -15.71
C LEU A 508 -2.51 -11.52 -16.90
N VAL A 509 -1.41 -10.83 -16.60
CA VAL A 509 -0.34 -10.51 -17.54
C VAL A 509 0.91 -11.32 -17.16
N HIS A 510 1.46 -12.04 -18.12
CA HIS A 510 2.72 -12.78 -17.98
C HIS A 510 3.81 -12.14 -18.84
N MET A 511 4.98 -11.93 -18.23
CA MET A 511 6.20 -11.49 -18.90
C MET A 511 7.29 -12.49 -18.56
N ASP A 512 7.66 -13.31 -19.54
CA ASP A 512 8.50 -14.50 -19.33
C ASP A 512 9.86 -14.16 -18.70
N GLU A 513 10.47 -13.09 -19.19
CA GLU A 513 11.74 -12.55 -18.70
C GLU A 513 11.57 -11.07 -18.31
N THR A 514 12.06 -10.69 -17.13
CA THR A 514 11.90 -9.33 -16.57
C THR A 514 13.22 -8.73 -16.06
N SER A 515 13.24 -7.42 -15.84
CA SER A 515 14.41 -6.67 -15.42
C SER A 515 14.20 -5.96 -14.09
N ALA A 516 15.26 -5.84 -13.29
CA ALA A 516 15.20 -5.11 -12.04
C ALA A 516 14.87 -3.62 -12.28
N VAL A 517 13.91 -3.10 -11.51
CA VAL A 517 13.46 -1.71 -11.63
C VAL A 517 14.63 -0.74 -11.44
N ARG A 518 14.67 0.31 -12.27
CA ARG A 518 15.69 1.36 -12.18
C ARG A 518 15.32 2.35 -11.09
N ARG A 519 15.92 2.16 -9.91
CA ARG A 519 15.91 3.13 -8.81
C ARG A 519 16.58 4.43 -9.29
N ILE A 520 16.02 5.56 -8.90
CA ILE A 520 16.62 6.87 -9.11
C ILE A 520 17.77 7.03 -8.10
N GLN A 521 18.97 7.30 -8.59
CA GLN A 521 20.13 7.57 -7.74
C GLN A 521 19.96 8.94 -7.07
N ILE A 522 20.23 8.99 -5.77
CA ILE A 522 20.32 10.22 -5.00
C ILE A 522 21.81 10.50 -4.84
N ASP A 523 22.23 11.72 -5.14
CA ASP A 523 23.65 12.07 -5.04
C ASP A 523 24.13 11.84 -3.60
N GLN A 524 25.26 11.16 -3.43
CA GLN A 524 25.74 10.74 -2.09
C GLN A 524 26.01 11.93 -1.15
N ALA A 525 26.26 13.12 -1.71
CA ALA A 525 26.42 14.36 -0.95
C ALA A 525 25.11 14.84 -0.29
N GLU A 526 23.97 14.69 -0.97
CA GLU A 526 22.65 15.02 -0.42
C GLU A 526 22.23 14.00 0.65
N SER A 527 22.50 12.70 0.41
CA SER A 527 22.20 11.64 1.38
C SER A 527 23.00 11.78 2.69
N ALA A 528 24.25 12.24 2.63
CA ALA A 528 25.04 12.53 3.82
C ALA A 528 24.55 13.78 4.57
N ALA A 529 24.10 14.81 3.85
CA ALA A 529 23.52 16.02 4.43
C ALA A 529 22.14 15.78 5.06
N GLU A 530 21.30 14.93 4.47
CA GLU A 530 20.01 14.51 5.03
C GLU A 530 20.16 13.57 6.23
N LYS A 531 21.12 12.62 6.17
CA LYS A 531 21.45 11.80 7.34
C LYS A 531 21.98 12.65 8.49
N ASN A 532 22.78 13.69 8.22
CA ASN A 532 23.22 14.62 9.26
C ASN A 532 22.11 15.56 9.75
N LYS A 533 21.16 15.97 8.91
CA LYS A 533 19.98 16.73 9.38
C LYS A 533 19.04 15.88 10.24
N ASN A 534 18.88 14.60 9.90
CA ASN A 534 18.07 13.66 10.69
C ASN A 534 18.81 13.12 11.94
N SER A 535 20.14 13.16 11.98
CA SER A 535 20.93 12.76 13.15
C SER A 535 21.27 13.90 14.12
N LEU A 536 21.07 15.16 13.71
CA LEU A 536 21.33 16.35 14.54
C LEU A 536 20.07 17.16 14.92
N ASP A 537 18.87 16.72 14.56
CA ASP A 537 17.68 17.21 15.23
C ASP A 537 17.40 16.33 16.45
N SER A 538 17.27 16.96 17.61
CA SER A 538 16.91 16.35 18.89
C SER A 538 15.45 15.86 18.85
N SER A 539 15.13 14.92 17.96
CA SER A 539 13.79 14.43 17.61
C SER A 539 13.04 13.82 18.79
N TYR A 540 13.74 13.44 19.86
CA TYR A 540 13.16 13.01 21.14
C TYR A 540 12.30 14.06 21.85
N ARG A 541 12.29 15.31 21.38
CA ARG A 541 11.48 16.40 21.93
C ARG A 541 10.65 17.14 20.90
N LYS A 542 10.38 16.60 19.71
CA LYS A 542 9.64 17.38 18.69
C LYS A 542 8.26 17.82 19.22
N TRP A 543 7.53 16.91 19.86
CA TRP A 543 6.25 17.24 20.51
C TRP A 543 6.42 18.02 21.82
N ASP A 544 7.50 17.80 22.58
CA ASP A 544 7.79 18.57 23.79
C ASP A 544 8.14 20.04 23.47
N LYS A 545 8.95 20.28 22.43
CA LYS A 545 9.23 21.61 21.87
C LYS A 545 7.95 22.27 21.37
N PHE A 546 7.06 21.52 20.71
CA PHE A 546 5.76 22.05 20.31
C PHE A 546 4.87 22.41 21.50
N ALA A 547 4.97 21.69 22.62
CA ALA A 547 4.28 22.04 23.87
C ALA A 547 4.90 23.31 24.48
N GLU A 548 6.23 23.40 24.55
CA GLU A 548 6.97 24.59 25.02
C GLU A 548 6.64 25.85 24.20
N GLU A 549 6.55 25.75 22.86
CA GLU A 549 6.16 26.85 21.97
C GLU A 549 4.71 27.32 22.24
N MET A 550 3.78 26.40 22.48
CA MET A 550 2.38 26.75 22.78
C MET A 550 2.18 27.31 24.19
N GLU A 551 3.07 26.98 25.14
CA GLU A 551 3.10 27.61 26.46
C GLU A 551 3.70 29.03 26.39
N SER A 552 4.65 29.28 25.47
CA SER A 552 5.25 30.62 25.32
C SER A 552 4.38 31.66 24.62
N ASP A 553 3.42 31.24 23.78
CA ASP A 553 2.45 32.14 23.13
C ASP A 553 1.34 32.61 24.09
N ASP A 554 1.15 31.93 25.22
CA ASP A 554 0.17 32.31 26.26
C ASP A 554 0.72 33.41 27.22
N ASP A 555 2.00 33.79 27.10
CA ASP A 555 2.68 34.76 28.00
C ASP A 555 2.70 36.22 27.49
N GLU A 556 2.08 36.55 26.35
CA GLU A 556 1.96 37.94 25.86
C GLU A 556 0.70 38.69 26.33
N TYR A 557 -0.02 38.17 27.35
CA TYR A 557 -1.08 38.91 28.04
C TYR A 557 -0.58 39.50 29.36
N SER A 558 0.09 40.65 29.28
CA SER A 558 0.44 41.46 30.46
C SER A 558 -0.83 41.87 31.23
N PRO A 559 -1.01 41.48 32.50
CA PRO A 559 -2.10 41.96 33.32
C PRO A 559 -1.74 43.33 33.88
N ASN A 560 -1.84 44.37 33.05
CA ASN A 560 -1.78 45.76 33.51
C ASN A 560 -2.90 46.54 32.85
N GLU A 561 -4.06 46.58 33.49
CA GLU A 561 -4.78 47.82 33.75
C GLU A 561 -5.97 47.54 34.69
N THR A 562 -5.75 47.82 35.97
CA THR A 562 -6.80 48.05 36.94
C THR A 562 -7.51 49.36 36.60
N GLY A 563 -8.74 49.27 36.07
CA GLY A 563 -9.67 50.38 35.91
C GLY A 563 -10.98 50.08 36.67
N PRO A 564 -11.50 51.00 37.51
CA PRO A 564 -12.64 50.73 38.37
C PRO A 564 -13.98 50.92 37.63
N TRP A 565 -15.06 50.52 38.31
CA TRP A 565 -16.48 50.83 38.10
C TRP A 565 -17.37 49.70 37.57
N GLY A 566 -18.35 49.33 38.40
CA GLY A 566 -19.70 48.95 37.96
C GLY A 566 -20.16 47.57 38.36
#